data_AF-A0A439PNG5-F1
#
_entry.id   AF-A0A439PNG5-F1
#
_cell.length_a   1.000
_cell.length_b   1.000
_cell.length_c   1.000
_cell.angle_alpha   90.00
_cell.angle_beta   90.00
_cell.angle_gamma   90.00
#
_symmetry.space_group_name_H-M   'P 1'
#
loop_
_entity.id
_entity.type
_entity.pdbx_description
1 polymer ?
#
loop_
_entity_poly.entity_id
_entity_poly.type
_entity_poly.pdbx_seq_one_letter_code
_entity_poly.pdbx_strand_id
1 'polypeptide(L)'
;MPKTKTFALYLVKNDVKSFDDLFTETANDRLKRGDAIVKDSTDLGKTARAFIFDNIPQSPKWLADLNDVFTGLPNIKNKSSSAIVAFEHGSRIFLIPFAHGWQYIDNTKIEMDFGLRVVIAER
;
A
#
# COMPACT_ATOMS: atom_id res chain seq x y z
N MET A 1 -16.44 -3.36 -22.90
CA MET A 1 -16.84 -2.54 -21.74
C MET A 1 -15.58 -2.13 -20.99
N PRO A 2 -15.41 -0.85 -20.62
CA PRO A 2 -14.32 -0.46 -19.74
C PRO A 2 -14.48 -1.22 -18.42
N LYS A 3 -13.42 -1.88 -17.93
CA LYS A 3 -13.45 -2.51 -16.61
C LYS A 3 -13.59 -1.42 -15.55
N THR A 4 -14.69 -1.43 -14.81
CA THR A 4 -14.85 -0.61 -13.60
C THR A 4 -13.71 -0.95 -12.64
N LYS A 5 -12.97 0.07 -12.21
CA LYS A 5 -11.91 -0.09 -11.20
C LYS A 5 -12.45 0.39 -9.87
N THR A 6 -12.37 -0.46 -8.86
CA THR A 6 -12.71 -0.11 -7.48
C THR A 6 -11.42 0.22 -6.73
N PHE A 7 -11.42 1.32 -5.99
CA PHE A 7 -10.31 1.74 -5.14
C PHE A 7 -10.78 1.83 -3.70
N ALA A 8 -9.89 1.46 -2.77
CA ALA A 8 -10.05 1.80 -1.37
C ALA A 8 -9.41 3.18 -1.13
N LEU A 9 -10.09 4.02 -0.36
CA LEU A 9 -9.58 5.32 0.07
C LEU A 9 -9.61 5.37 1.59
N TYR A 10 -8.46 5.60 2.20
CA TYR A 10 -8.33 5.75 3.65
C TYR A 10 -8.05 7.22 3.98
N LEU A 11 -8.61 7.68 5.10
CA LEU A 11 -8.29 8.96 5.69
C LEU A 11 -7.31 8.75 6.83
N VAL A 12 -6.21 9.49 6.82
CA VAL A 12 -5.22 9.48 7.89
C VAL A 12 -5.66 10.43 9.02
N LYS A 13 -5.36 10.04 10.27
CA LYS A 13 -5.60 10.85 11.45
C LYS A 13 -4.92 12.21 11.35
N ASN A 14 -5.57 13.22 11.92
CA ASN A 14 -5.14 14.61 11.77
C ASN A 14 -3.81 14.95 12.48
N ASP A 15 -3.37 14.12 13.42
CA ASP A 15 -2.10 14.27 14.14
C ASP A 15 -0.88 13.82 13.32
N VAL A 16 -1.08 13.02 12.28
CA VAL A 16 -0.02 12.61 11.35
C VAL A 16 0.28 13.73 10.35
N LYS A 17 1.54 14.14 10.27
CA LYS A 17 1.97 15.30 9.46
C LYS A 17 2.89 14.95 8.30
N SER A 18 3.45 13.75 8.26
CA SER A 18 4.38 13.30 7.23
C SER A 18 3.89 12.01 6.59
N PHE A 19 4.19 11.84 5.29
CA PHE A 19 3.97 10.56 4.60
C PHE A 19 4.84 9.42 5.14
N ASP A 20 5.95 9.76 5.80
CA ASP A 20 6.89 8.77 6.31
C ASP A 20 6.38 8.10 7.61
N ASP A 21 5.38 8.70 8.28
CA ASP A 21 4.78 8.20 9.53
C ASP A 21 3.56 7.30 9.31
N LEU A 22 3.30 6.88 8.06
CA LEU A 22 2.09 6.17 7.65
C LEU A 22 2.20 4.64 7.72
N PHE A 23 3.42 4.12 7.84
CA PHE A 23 3.70 2.72 7.54
C PHE A 23 4.06 1.90 8.78
N THR A 24 3.80 0.60 8.68
CA THR A 24 4.26 -0.38 9.67
C THR A 24 5.79 -0.44 9.72
N GLU A 25 6.34 -0.96 10.82
CA GLU A 25 7.78 -1.13 10.99
C GLU A 25 8.41 -1.92 9.82
N THR A 26 7.79 -3.03 9.42
CA THR A 26 8.22 -3.84 8.27
C THR A 26 8.32 -3.04 6.98
N ALA A 27 7.36 -2.15 6.71
CA ALA A 27 7.35 -1.32 5.52
C ALA A 27 8.41 -0.21 5.59
N ASN A 28 8.59 0.40 6.76
CA ASN A 28 9.66 1.36 7.01
C ASN A 28 11.04 0.73 6.83
N ASP A 29 11.25 -0.49 7.27
CA ASP A 29 12.50 -1.22 7.06
C ASP A 29 12.77 -1.46 5.57
N ARG A 30 11.74 -1.84 4.80
CA ARG A 30 11.86 -1.97 3.35
C ARG A 30 12.22 -0.65 2.67
N LEU A 31 11.60 0.45 3.09
CA LEU A 31 11.89 1.79 2.57
C LEU A 31 13.34 2.19 2.88
N LYS A 32 13.81 1.98 4.11
CA LYS A 32 15.18 2.27 4.53
C LYS A 32 16.23 1.44 3.79
N ARG A 33 15.92 0.17 3.48
CA ARG A 33 16.81 -0.71 2.69
C ARG A 33 16.84 -0.38 1.20
N GLY A 34 15.95 0.49 0.72
CA GLY A 34 15.81 0.77 -0.71
C GLY A 34 15.06 -0.34 -1.47
N ASP A 35 14.32 -1.21 -0.77
CA ASP A 35 13.50 -2.29 -1.36
C ASP A 35 12.17 -1.77 -1.95
N ALA A 36 12.01 -0.45 -2.02
CA ALA A 36 10.82 0.22 -2.51
C ALA A 36 11.20 1.47 -3.31
N ILE A 37 10.47 1.72 -4.39
CA ILE A 37 10.62 2.89 -5.25
C ILE A 37 9.68 3.98 -4.72
N VAL A 38 10.22 5.17 -4.50
CA VAL A 38 9.46 6.34 -4.07
C VAL A 38 9.39 7.36 -5.21
N LYS A 39 8.20 7.86 -5.53
CA LYS A 39 7.96 8.87 -6.56
C LYS A 39 7.00 9.95 -6.07
N ASP A 40 7.43 11.20 -6.11
CA ASP A 40 6.59 12.34 -5.79
C ASP A 40 5.86 12.87 -7.03
N SER A 41 4.70 13.49 -6.83
CA SER A 41 3.92 14.19 -7.85
C SER A 41 3.13 15.34 -7.23
N THR A 42 2.84 16.37 -8.03
CA THR A 42 1.94 17.47 -7.68
C THR A 42 0.63 17.44 -8.48
N ASP A 43 0.42 16.40 -9.30
CA ASP A 43 -0.75 16.29 -10.18
C ASP A 43 -1.98 15.70 -9.45
N LEU A 44 -1.79 15.23 -8.21
CA LEU A 44 -2.82 14.70 -7.34
C LEU A 44 -2.79 15.41 -6.00
N GLY A 45 -3.88 16.11 -5.66
CA GLY A 45 -3.95 16.90 -4.43
C GLY A 45 -2.98 18.08 -4.45
N LYS A 46 -2.45 18.45 -3.28
CA LYS A 46 -1.39 19.46 -3.15
C LYS A 46 -0.01 18.85 -3.36
N THR A 47 0.21 17.69 -2.76
CA THR A 47 1.41 16.86 -2.88
C THR A 47 0.99 15.40 -2.83
N ALA A 48 1.67 14.55 -3.59
CA ALA A 48 1.43 13.12 -3.61
C ALA A 48 2.76 12.37 -3.66
N ARG A 49 2.77 11.18 -3.06
CA ARG A 49 3.89 10.25 -3.07
C ARG A 49 3.39 8.83 -3.30
N ALA A 50 3.95 8.18 -4.31
CA ALA A 50 3.78 6.75 -4.56
C ALA A 50 4.94 5.98 -3.93
N PHE A 51 4.59 4.96 -3.15
CA PHE A 51 5.50 3.98 -2.57
C PHE A 51 5.24 2.65 -3.26
N ILE A 52 6.19 2.20 -4.07
CA ILE A 52 6.06 0.99 -4.89
C ILE A 52 6.99 -0.07 -4.32
N PHE A 53 6.41 -1.09 -3.71
CA PHE A 53 7.11 -2.24 -3.20
C PHE A 53 7.18 -3.28 -4.32
N ASP A 54 8.25 -3.22 -5.11
CA ASP A 54 8.53 -4.27 -6.08
C ASP A 54 8.89 -5.56 -5.32
N ASN A 55 8.41 -6.70 -5.82
CA ASN A 55 8.64 -7.97 -5.16
C ASN A 55 9.86 -8.64 -5.80
N ILE A 56 10.96 -8.72 -5.04
CA ILE A 56 12.04 -9.64 -5.35
C ILE A 56 11.45 -11.06 -5.21
N PRO A 57 11.47 -11.91 -6.25
CA PRO A 57 10.90 -13.25 -6.18
C PRO A 57 11.60 -14.07 -5.08
N GLN A 58 10.91 -14.29 -3.96
CA GLN A 58 11.41 -15.11 -2.86
C GLN A 58 10.60 -16.39 -2.74
N SER A 59 11.30 -17.49 -2.46
CA SER A 59 10.65 -18.75 -2.09
C SER A 59 9.99 -18.56 -0.73
N PRO A 60 8.73 -19.00 -0.56
CA PRO A 60 8.07 -18.94 0.73
C PRO A 60 8.81 -19.79 1.76
N LYS A 61 8.94 -19.29 3.00
CA LYS A 61 9.64 -20.02 4.08
C LYS A 61 9.05 -21.41 4.32
N TRP A 62 7.72 -21.52 4.28
CA TRP A 62 7.00 -22.79 4.44
C TRP A 62 7.35 -23.84 3.37
N LEU A 63 7.86 -23.43 2.21
CA LEU A 63 8.24 -24.38 1.16
C LEU A 63 9.44 -25.21 1.59
N ALA A 64 10.35 -24.65 2.42
CA ALA A 64 11.42 -25.42 3.04
C ALA A 64 10.84 -26.48 3.98
N ASP A 65 9.94 -26.07 4.88
CA ASP A 65 9.29 -26.97 5.85
C ASP A 65 8.55 -28.14 5.16
N LEU A 66 7.94 -27.89 3.98
CA LEU A 66 7.26 -28.95 3.22
C LEU A 66 8.22 -29.85 2.45
N ASN A 67 9.35 -29.33 1.95
CA ASN A 67 10.35 -30.13 1.24
C ASN A 67 11.04 -31.14 2.17
N ASP A 68 11.05 -30.91 3.48
CA ASP A 68 11.59 -31.85 4.47
C ASP A 68 10.72 -33.12 4.59
N VAL A 69 9.43 -33.04 4.23
CA VAL A 69 8.45 -34.12 4.42
C VAL A 69 8.01 -34.73 3.08
N PHE A 70 7.91 -33.93 2.03
CA PHE A 70 7.38 -34.34 0.73
C PHE A 70 8.40 -34.12 -0.39
N THR A 71 8.53 -35.09 -1.29
CA THR A 71 9.39 -34.99 -2.47
C THR A 71 8.60 -34.53 -3.69
N GLY A 72 9.25 -33.82 -4.63
CA GLY A 72 8.64 -33.42 -5.90
C GLY A 72 7.75 -32.17 -5.85
N LEU A 73 7.88 -31.34 -4.80
CA LEU A 73 7.12 -30.09 -4.71
C LEU A 73 7.57 -29.07 -5.78
N PRO A 74 6.64 -28.28 -6.35
CA PRO A 74 6.96 -27.26 -7.33
C PRO A 74 7.76 -26.11 -6.70
N ASN A 75 8.68 -25.52 -7.47
CA ASN A 75 9.43 -24.33 -7.07
C ASN A 75 8.51 -23.09 -7.13
N ILE A 76 7.74 -22.88 -6.07
CA ILE A 76 6.81 -21.75 -5.95
C ILE A 76 7.59 -20.50 -5.53
N LYS A 77 7.36 -19.39 -6.22
CA LYS A 77 7.85 -18.06 -5.84
C LYS A 77 6.68 -17.13 -5.61
N ASN A 78 6.71 -16.37 -4.51
CA ASN A 78 5.70 -15.35 -4.27
C ASN A 78 5.99 -14.12 -5.12
N LYS A 79 5.07 -13.76 -6.01
CA LYS A 79 5.16 -12.56 -6.84
C LYS A 79 3.87 -11.75 -6.74
N SER A 80 3.87 -10.74 -5.86
CA SER A 80 2.88 -9.67 -5.90
C SER A 80 3.56 -8.35 -5.57
N SER A 81 3.77 -7.53 -6.60
CA SER A 81 4.12 -6.12 -6.40
C SER A 81 2.94 -5.40 -5.76
N SER A 82 3.22 -4.46 -4.86
CA SER A 82 2.18 -3.63 -4.26
C SER A 82 2.60 -2.17 -4.27
N ALA A 83 1.61 -1.28 -4.19
CA ALA A 83 1.89 0.15 -4.13
C ALA A 83 0.91 0.84 -3.19
N ILE A 84 1.33 1.97 -2.65
CA ILE A 84 0.50 2.86 -1.83
C ILE A 84 0.72 4.27 -2.36
N VAL A 85 -0.37 4.98 -2.64
CA VAL A 85 -0.33 6.40 -2.97
C VAL A 85 -0.82 7.18 -1.76
N ALA A 86 0.04 8.03 -1.22
CA ALA A 86 -0.31 9.03 -0.22
C ALA A 86 -0.49 10.38 -0.92
N PHE A 87 -1.50 11.16 -0.56
CA PHE A 87 -1.65 12.51 -1.07
C PHE A 87 -2.33 13.45 -0.06
N GLU A 88 -1.98 14.73 -0.14
CA GLU A 88 -2.60 15.79 0.64
C GLU A 88 -3.77 16.41 -0.12
N HIS A 89 -4.91 16.55 0.55
CA HIS A 89 -6.01 17.38 0.06
C HIS A 89 -6.59 18.20 1.23
N GLY A 90 -6.59 19.53 1.08
CA GLY A 90 -6.83 20.43 2.20
C GLY A 90 -5.74 20.30 3.27
N SER A 91 -6.14 20.06 4.52
CA SER A 91 -5.24 19.78 5.65
C SER A 91 -5.16 18.28 6.00
N ARG A 92 -5.63 17.40 5.12
CA ARG A 92 -5.76 15.96 5.37
C ARG A 92 -4.90 15.15 4.43
N ILE A 93 -4.39 14.03 4.93
CA ILE A 93 -3.67 13.03 4.14
C ILE A 93 -4.62 11.87 3.85
N PHE A 94 -4.58 11.40 2.60
CA PHE A 94 -5.35 10.25 2.13
C PHE A 94 -4.42 9.17 1.60
N LEU A 95 -4.87 7.91 1.67
CA LEU A 95 -4.14 6.76 1.15
C LEU A 95 -4.99 5.93 0.18
N ILE A 96 -4.38 5.51 -0.92
CA ILE A 96 -4.95 4.56 -1.88
C ILE A 96 -3.97 3.38 -2.01
N PRO A 97 -4.26 2.23 -1.40
CA PRO A 97 -3.47 1.03 -1.61
C PRO A 97 -3.85 0.33 -2.91
N PHE A 98 -2.84 -0.27 -3.53
CA PHE A 98 -2.95 -1.12 -4.70
C PHE A 98 -2.47 -2.53 -4.33
N ALA A 99 -3.20 -3.55 -4.81
CA ALA A 99 -2.97 -4.96 -4.48
C ALA A 99 -2.91 -5.15 -2.94
N HIS A 100 -1.85 -5.78 -2.44
CA HIS A 100 -1.66 -6.04 -1.00
C HIS A 100 -1.03 -4.87 -0.23
N GLY A 101 -0.95 -3.66 -0.82
CA GLY A 101 -0.31 -2.50 -0.18
C GLY A 101 -0.95 -2.08 1.14
N TRP A 102 -2.22 -2.44 1.37
CA TRP A 102 -2.91 -2.18 2.62
C TRP A 102 -2.22 -2.81 3.85
N GLN A 103 -1.45 -3.90 3.67
CA GLN A 103 -0.71 -4.57 4.74
C GLN A 103 0.46 -3.74 5.29
N TYR A 104 0.92 -2.75 4.52
CA TYR A 104 2.03 -1.88 4.90
C TYR A 104 1.58 -0.61 5.61
N ILE A 105 0.29 -0.31 5.60
CA ILE A 105 -0.27 0.85 6.29
C ILE A 105 -0.38 0.54 7.78
N ASP A 106 0.09 1.45 8.63
CA ASP A 106 -0.17 1.38 10.06
C ASP A 106 -1.62 1.79 10.34
N ASN A 107 -2.46 0.80 10.63
CA ASN A 107 -3.88 1.01 10.91
C ASN A 107 -4.13 1.94 12.11
N THR A 108 -3.17 2.10 13.02
CA THR A 108 -3.30 3.05 14.14
C THR A 108 -3.30 4.51 13.69
N LYS A 109 -2.84 4.78 12.46
CA LYS A 109 -2.77 6.10 11.82
C LYS A 109 -4.01 6.43 10.98
N ILE A 110 -4.93 5.48 10.81
CA ILE A 110 -6.13 5.65 10.00
C ILE A 110 -7.29 6.10 10.87
N GLU A 111 -8.10 7.02 10.36
CA GLU A 111 -9.39 7.37 10.97
C GLU A 111 -10.37 6.21 10.83
N MET A 112 -10.89 5.73 11.95
CA MET A 112 -11.96 4.73 11.94
C MET A 112 -13.27 5.38 11.51
N ASP A 113 -14.15 4.60 10.87
CA ASP A 113 -15.49 5.01 10.44
C ASP A 113 -15.53 6.25 9.54
N PHE A 114 -14.45 6.48 8.78
CA PHE A 114 -14.41 7.49 7.74
C PHE A 114 -15.38 7.15 6.61
N GLY A 115 -16.27 8.09 6.29
CA GLY A 115 -17.18 8.02 5.16
C GLY A 115 -17.08 9.25 4.27
N LEU A 116 -17.25 9.06 2.97
CA LEU A 116 -17.36 10.16 2.01
C LEU A 116 -18.84 10.54 1.84
N ARG A 117 -19.17 11.81 2.11
CA ARG A 117 -20.44 12.37 1.65
C ARG A 117 -20.31 12.69 0.17
N VAL A 118 -20.84 11.82 -0.68
CA VAL A 118 -20.87 12.00 -2.13
C VAL A 118 -22.18 12.64 -2.55
N VAL A 119 -22.10 13.64 -3.44
CA VAL A 119 -23.25 14.10 -4.22
C VAL A 119 -23.06 13.52 -5.62
N ILE A 120 -24.03 12.73 -6.09
CA ILE A 120 -24.04 12.28 -7.47
C ILE A 120 -24.43 13.51 -8.31
N ALA A 121 -23.46 14.10 -8.99
CA ALA A 121 -23.76 15.04 -10.05
C ALA A 121 -24.23 14.22 -11.25
N GLU A 122 -25.54 14.19 -11.50
CA GLU A 122 -26.06 13.67 -12.77
C GLU A 122 -25.46 14.49 -13.92
N ARG A 123 -24.94 13.77 -14.93
CA ARG A 123 -24.48 14.34 -16.19
C ARG A 123 -25.53 14.12 -17.26
#